data_AF-A0A1Y3T8D2-F1
#
_entry.id   AF-A0A1Y3T8D2-F1
#
_cell.length_a   1.000
_cell.length_b   1.000
_cell.length_c   1.000
_cell.angle_alpha   90.00
_cell.angle_beta   90.00
_cell.angle_gamma   90.00
#
_symmetry.space_group_name_H-M   'P 1'
#
loop_
_entity.id
_entity.type
_entity.pdbx_description
1 polymer ?
#
loop_
_entity_poly.entity_id
_entity_poly.type
_entity_poly.pdbx_seq_one_letter_code
_entity_poly.pdbx_strand_id
1 'polypeptide(L)'
;MLNRLEEAVNGAGKAAKYQYNGLGHRVGKAEGRLPADQTGKLDPQSRIDREIGNLPQIHYTTDQTREYHNLLEKTEGEKRQTYFWDGNVASYEENGRKSYYLQDELGSPIRIENETGAVRESYGYGAFGEDLYGNQGEMQPFGYTGYQRDKVARTYFAQAREYQADAGRFAGQDKILGFMERPYTLNQYAYCFNRPINLADLNGAWPQWIENIESGLKDASSFSEERP
;
A
#
# COMPACT_ATOMS: atom_id res chain seq x y z
N MET A 1 -7.44 -16.29 -13.00
CA MET A 1 -7.12 -16.28 -11.56
C MET A 1 -6.82 -14.84 -11.15
N LEU A 2 -7.31 -14.38 -10.00
CA LEU A 2 -6.96 -13.06 -9.46
C LEU A 2 -5.56 -13.17 -8.85
N ASN A 3 -4.60 -12.40 -9.33
CA ASN A 3 -3.24 -12.40 -8.82
C ASN A 3 -3.15 -11.57 -7.54
N ARG A 4 -3.73 -12.08 -6.45
CA ARG A 4 -3.83 -11.40 -5.15
C ARG A 4 -3.20 -12.27 -4.07
N LEU A 5 -2.51 -11.62 -3.14
CA LEU A 5 -1.97 -12.30 -1.96
C LEU A 5 -3.10 -12.60 -0.98
N GLU A 6 -3.40 -13.87 -0.76
CA GLU A 6 -4.43 -14.31 0.18
C GLU A 6 -3.87 -14.52 1.58
N GLU A 7 -2.61 -14.96 1.69
CA GLU A 7 -1.96 -15.30 2.95
C GLU A 7 -0.46 -15.00 2.91
N ALA A 8 0.13 -14.70 4.07
CA ALA A 8 1.58 -14.53 4.22
C ALA A 8 2.05 -15.03 5.59
N VAL A 9 3.26 -15.57 5.64
CA VAL A 9 3.95 -15.96 6.88
C VAL A 9 5.40 -15.51 6.81
N ASN A 10 5.89 -14.85 7.86
CA ASN A 10 7.28 -14.40 7.93
C ASN A 10 8.16 -15.38 8.74
N GLY A 11 9.48 -15.19 8.68
CA GLY A 11 10.45 -16.05 9.38
C GLY A 11 10.34 -16.07 10.91
N ALA A 12 9.59 -15.13 11.51
CA ALA A 12 9.31 -15.12 12.95
C ALA A 12 8.03 -15.89 13.33
N GLY A 13 7.34 -16.47 12.33
CA GLY A 13 6.06 -17.16 12.47
C GLY A 13 4.85 -16.22 12.54
N LYS A 14 5.03 -14.91 12.27
CA LYS A 14 3.89 -13.99 12.14
C LYS A 14 3.17 -14.30 10.83
N ALA A 15 1.85 -14.41 10.88
CA ALA A 15 1.01 -14.77 9.77
C ALA A 15 -0.09 -13.73 9.53
N ALA A 16 -0.53 -13.64 8.29
CA ALA A 16 -1.60 -12.77 7.86
C ALA A 16 -2.51 -13.47 6.85
N LYS A 17 -3.80 -13.17 6.93
CA LYS A 17 -4.78 -13.49 5.90
C LYS A 17 -5.47 -12.22 5.43
N TYR A 18 -5.64 -12.09 4.12
CA TYR A 18 -6.18 -10.90 3.48
C TYR A 18 -7.61 -11.12 3.01
N GLN A 19 -8.46 -10.12 3.20
CA GLN A 19 -9.87 -10.16 2.81
C GLN A 19 -10.10 -9.17 1.68
N TYR A 20 -10.81 -9.63 0.64
CA TYR A 20 -11.12 -8.85 -0.55
C TYR A 20 -12.63 -8.85 -0.82
N ASN A 21 -13.16 -7.73 -1.30
CA ASN A 21 -14.56 -7.66 -1.76
C ASN A 21 -14.69 -8.20 -3.20
N GLY A 22 -15.92 -8.22 -3.75
CA GLY A 22 -16.20 -8.72 -5.10
C GLY A 22 -15.57 -7.90 -6.24
N LEU A 23 -15.22 -6.63 -5.98
CA LEU A 23 -14.44 -5.78 -6.90
C LEU A 23 -12.93 -6.02 -6.73
N GLY A 24 -12.56 -6.68 -5.64
CA GLY A 24 -11.20 -7.03 -5.29
C GLY A 24 -10.42 -5.93 -4.58
N HIS A 25 -11.08 -4.95 -3.98
CA HIS A 25 -10.41 -4.07 -3.02
C HIS A 25 -10.12 -4.85 -1.74
N ARG A 26 -8.93 -4.65 -1.15
CA ARG A 26 -8.61 -5.23 0.15
C ARG A 26 -9.43 -4.52 1.22
N VAL A 27 -10.33 -5.26 1.86
CA VAL A 27 -11.28 -4.74 2.87
C VAL A 27 -10.91 -5.14 4.29
N GLY A 28 -9.89 -5.98 4.45
CA GLY A 28 -9.41 -6.32 5.77
C GLY A 28 -8.19 -7.22 5.76
N LYS A 29 -7.68 -7.46 6.97
CA LYS A 29 -6.55 -8.33 7.25
C LYS A 29 -6.74 -8.93 8.64
N ALA A 30 -6.47 -10.22 8.78
CA ALA A 30 -6.33 -10.87 10.07
C ALA A 30 -4.85 -11.15 10.33
N GLU A 31 -4.33 -10.79 11.50
CA GLU A 31 -2.90 -10.96 11.83
C GLU A 31 -2.68 -11.72 13.13
N GLY A 32 -1.66 -12.59 13.15
CA GLY A 32 -1.32 -13.33 14.36
C GLY A 32 -0.04 -14.13 14.21
N ARG A 33 0.09 -15.19 15.01
CA ARG A 33 1.29 -16.01 15.04
C ARG A 33 0.94 -17.48 14.89
N LEU A 34 1.57 -18.14 13.92
CA LEU A 34 1.50 -19.59 13.79
C LEU A 34 2.52 -20.25 14.73
N PRO A 35 2.15 -21.35 15.41
CA PRO A 35 3.09 -22.13 16.21
C PRO A 35 4.25 -22.69 15.36
N ALA A 36 5.46 -22.76 15.95
CA ALA A 36 6.70 -23.09 15.24
C ALA A 36 6.78 -24.54 14.68
N ASP A 37 5.92 -25.44 15.16
CA ASP A 37 5.75 -26.81 14.66
C ASP A 37 4.89 -26.88 13.38
N GLN A 38 4.24 -25.78 13.01
CA GLN A 38 3.35 -25.68 11.84
C GLN A 38 3.98 -24.97 10.64
N THR A 39 5.17 -24.38 10.79
CA THR A 39 5.87 -23.66 9.71
C THR A 39 6.50 -24.58 8.65
N GLY A 40 6.52 -25.90 8.86
CA GLY A 40 7.30 -26.83 8.04
C GLY A 40 6.62 -28.13 7.59
N LYS A 41 5.30 -28.32 7.71
CA LYS A 41 4.61 -29.54 7.23
C LYS A 41 3.38 -29.23 6.37
N LEU A 42 3.23 -30.07 5.34
CA LEU A 42 2.33 -30.06 4.17
C LEU A 42 0.95 -29.38 4.32
N ASP A 43 0.65 -28.62 3.26
CA ASP A 43 -0.47 -27.72 2.94
C ASP A 43 -0.76 -26.57 3.95
N PRO A 44 -0.10 -25.41 3.76
CA PRO A 44 -0.32 -24.21 4.59
C PRO A 44 -1.77 -23.71 4.60
N GLN A 45 -2.47 -23.81 3.46
CA GLN A 45 -3.79 -23.18 3.28
C GLN A 45 -4.85 -23.77 4.21
N SER A 46 -4.86 -25.10 4.35
CA SER A 46 -5.91 -25.81 5.11
C SER A 46 -5.79 -25.68 6.64
N ARG A 47 -4.64 -25.22 7.16
CA ARG A 47 -4.46 -24.94 8.61
C ARG A 47 -4.70 -23.48 8.97
N ILE A 48 -4.29 -22.56 8.10
CA ILE A 48 -4.38 -21.11 8.30
C ILE A 48 -5.85 -20.67 8.42
N ASP A 49 -6.74 -21.26 7.63
CA ASP A 49 -8.19 -20.99 7.67
C ASP A 49 -8.84 -21.13 9.05
N ARG A 50 -8.38 -22.09 9.88
CA ARG A 50 -9.03 -22.46 11.14
C ARG A 50 -8.49 -21.70 12.35
N GLU A 51 -7.19 -21.37 12.36
CA GLU A 51 -6.55 -20.62 13.45
C GLU A 51 -6.63 -19.10 13.27
N ILE A 52 -6.64 -18.60 12.02
CA ILE A 52 -6.69 -17.15 11.75
C ILE A 52 -8.06 -16.52 12.01
N GLY A 53 -9.15 -17.29 11.96
CA GLY A 53 -10.50 -16.78 12.21
C GLY A 53 -10.70 -16.15 13.59
N ASN A 54 -9.86 -16.49 14.58
CA ASN A 54 -9.89 -15.93 15.94
C ASN A 54 -8.84 -14.83 16.18
N LEU A 55 -8.10 -14.43 15.15
CA LEU A 55 -7.06 -13.42 15.28
C LEU A 55 -7.61 -12.00 15.26
N PRO A 56 -6.88 -11.02 15.84
CA PRO A 56 -7.20 -9.61 15.70
C PRO A 56 -7.47 -9.25 14.24
N GLN A 57 -8.67 -8.72 14.01
CA GLN A 57 -9.11 -8.26 12.71
C GLN A 57 -8.77 -6.79 12.54
N ILE A 58 -8.22 -6.47 11.38
CA ILE A 58 -8.02 -5.13 10.88
C ILE A 58 -9.04 -4.93 9.76
N HIS A 59 -9.92 -3.95 9.93
CA HIS A 59 -10.96 -3.62 8.95
C HIS A 59 -10.59 -2.37 8.15
N TYR A 60 -10.88 -2.41 6.85
CA TYR A 60 -10.64 -1.31 5.93
C TYR A 60 -11.94 -0.83 5.29
N THR A 61 -12.25 0.45 5.46
CA THR A 61 -13.27 1.13 4.67
C THR A 61 -12.60 1.71 3.44
N THR A 62 -13.10 1.38 2.25
CA THR A 62 -12.51 1.82 0.98
C THR A 62 -13.49 2.59 0.11
N ASP A 63 -13.00 3.62 -0.58
CA ASP A 63 -13.72 4.33 -1.63
C ASP A 63 -13.86 3.43 -2.86
N GLN A 64 -15.09 3.00 -3.16
CA GLN A 64 -15.34 2.11 -4.29
C GLN A 64 -15.27 2.81 -5.65
N THR A 65 -15.19 4.15 -5.68
CA THR A 65 -15.09 4.92 -6.92
C THR A 65 -13.65 5.07 -7.41
N ARG A 66 -12.67 4.66 -6.59
CA ARG A 66 -11.23 4.77 -6.87
C ARG A 66 -10.55 3.41 -6.89
N GLU A 67 -9.76 3.16 -7.94
CA GLU A 67 -8.98 1.93 -8.09
C GLU A 67 -7.76 1.87 -7.14
N TYR A 68 -7.24 3.03 -6.73
CA TYR A 68 -6.11 3.20 -5.82
C TYR A 68 -6.29 4.46 -4.98
N HIS A 69 -5.42 4.69 -3.97
CA HIS A 69 -5.59 5.82 -3.02
C HIS A 69 -7.01 5.88 -2.45
N ASN A 70 -7.50 4.71 -2.06
CA ASN A 70 -8.91 4.46 -1.75
C ASN A 70 -9.15 4.03 -0.31
N LEU A 71 -8.14 3.96 0.56
CA LEU A 71 -8.33 3.62 1.97
C LEU A 71 -8.87 4.84 2.73
N LEU A 72 -10.13 4.78 3.15
CA LEU A 72 -10.79 5.84 3.92
C LEU A 72 -10.65 5.65 5.42
N GLU A 73 -10.60 4.40 5.89
CA GLU A 73 -10.45 4.11 7.32
C GLU A 73 -9.72 2.79 7.54
N LYS A 74 -8.88 2.75 8.58
CA LYS A 74 -8.31 1.52 9.16
C LYS A 74 -8.73 1.42 10.62
N THR A 75 -9.37 0.31 10.97
CA THR A 75 -9.77 0.00 12.35
C THR A 75 -9.07 -1.28 12.82
N GLU A 76 -8.37 -1.21 13.94
CA GLU A 76 -7.62 -2.31 14.56
C GLU A 76 -7.86 -2.29 16.08
N GLY A 77 -8.74 -3.17 16.57
CA GLY A 77 -9.25 -3.09 17.93
C GLY A 77 -9.98 -1.76 18.17
N GLU A 78 -9.56 -1.01 19.19
CA GLU A 78 -10.12 0.33 19.49
C GLU A 78 -9.44 1.45 18.67
N LYS A 79 -8.31 1.16 18.02
CA LYS A 79 -7.58 2.15 17.21
C LYS A 79 -8.31 2.35 15.89
N ARG A 80 -8.76 3.57 15.64
CA ARG A 80 -9.39 3.97 14.37
C ARG A 80 -8.64 5.14 13.77
N GLN A 81 -8.21 4.97 12.52
CA GLN A 81 -7.54 5.98 11.71
C GLN A 81 -8.41 6.29 10.49
N THR A 82 -8.88 7.52 10.38
CA THR A 82 -9.65 8.00 9.22
C THR A 82 -8.75 8.87 8.35
N TYR A 83 -8.75 8.64 7.03
CA TYR A 83 -7.83 9.26 6.08
C TYR A 83 -8.54 10.22 5.16
N PHE A 84 -7.92 11.38 4.93
CA PHE A 84 -8.42 12.43 4.06
C PHE A 84 -7.48 12.60 2.88
N TRP A 85 -8.06 12.78 1.70
CA TRP A 85 -7.35 12.71 0.42
C TRP A 85 -7.50 14.02 -0.35
N ASP A 86 -6.39 14.47 -0.93
CA ASP A 86 -6.32 15.54 -1.91
C ASP A 86 -5.34 15.11 -3.02
N GLY A 87 -5.86 14.30 -3.94
CA GLY A 87 -5.08 13.47 -4.88
C GLY A 87 -4.31 12.31 -4.24
N ASN A 88 -3.42 12.60 -3.29
CA ASN A 88 -2.80 11.62 -2.38
C ASN A 88 -3.23 11.87 -0.92
N VAL A 89 -2.76 11.06 0.03
CA VAL A 89 -3.16 11.14 1.43
C VAL A 89 -2.70 12.47 2.05
N ALA A 90 -3.63 13.37 2.34
CA ALA A 90 -3.31 14.69 2.86
C ALA A 90 -3.17 14.69 4.38
N SER A 91 -4.07 13.97 5.07
CA SER A 91 -4.05 13.88 6.53
C SER A 91 -4.73 12.61 7.02
N TYR A 92 -4.53 12.30 8.30
CA TYR A 92 -5.35 11.35 9.02
C TYR A 92 -5.77 11.89 10.38
N GLU A 93 -6.90 11.41 10.87
CA GLU A 93 -7.37 11.65 12.23
C GLU A 93 -7.36 10.34 13.01
N GLU A 94 -6.88 10.42 14.25
CA GLU A 94 -6.89 9.33 15.23
C GLU A 94 -7.16 9.90 16.62
N ASN A 95 -8.16 9.36 17.32
CA ASN A 95 -8.54 9.81 18.67
C ASN A 95 -8.78 11.32 18.77
N GLY A 96 -9.38 11.92 17.73
CA GLY A 96 -9.68 13.35 17.66
C GLY A 96 -8.45 14.25 17.45
N ARG A 97 -7.28 13.68 17.10
CA ARG A 97 -6.07 14.43 16.76
C ARG A 97 -5.76 14.27 15.28
N LYS A 98 -5.46 15.37 14.61
CA LYS A 98 -5.04 15.35 13.20
C LYS A 98 -3.53 15.21 13.04
N SER A 99 -3.15 14.61 11.92
CA SER A 99 -1.76 14.49 11.49
C SER A 99 -1.70 14.67 9.97
N TYR A 100 -0.72 15.43 9.52
CA TYR A 100 -0.59 15.92 8.15
C TYR A 100 0.60 15.28 7.47
N TYR A 101 0.40 14.80 6.25
CA TYR A 101 1.46 14.17 5.47
C TYR A 101 2.23 15.21 4.66
N LEU A 102 3.56 15.12 4.72
CA LEU A 102 4.45 15.76 3.77
C LEU A 102 5.09 14.64 2.94
N GLN A 103 5.06 14.78 1.63
CA GLN A 103 5.41 13.71 0.69
C GLN A 103 6.48 14.14 -0.29
N ASP A 104 7.15 13.16 -0.90
CA ASP A 104 8.02 13.37 -2.06
C ASP A 104 7.20 13.46 -3.37
N GLU A 105 7.91 13.70 -4.47
CA GLU A 105 7.35 13.82 -5.83
C GLU A 105 6.66 12.53 -6.32
N LEU A 106 6.99 11.37 -5.73
CA LEU A 106 6.34 10.09 -6.03
C LEU A 106 5.07 9.87 -5.20
N GLY A 107 4.79 10.77 -4.24
CA GLY A 107 3.70 10.62 -3.29
C GLY A 107 4.03 9.74 -2.08
N SER A 108 5.30 9.46 -1.81
CA SER A 108 5.74 8.73 -0.62
C SER A 108 5.75 9.67 0.59
N PRO A 109 5.12 9.32 1.74
CA PRO A 109 5.26 10.08 2.97
C PRO A 109 6.71 10.21 3.42
N ILE A 110 7.27 11.41 3.50
CA ILE A 110 8.62 11.67 4.04
C ILE A 110 8.58 12.18 5.49
N ARG A 111 7.47 12.81 5.88
CA ARG A 111 7.27 13.33 7.24
C ARG A 111 5.78 13.38 7.59
N ILE A 112 5.49 13.23 8.88
CA ILE A 112 4.16 13.48 9.45
C ILE A 112 4.28 14.55 10.52
N GLU A 113 3.43 15.57 10.44
CA GLU A 113 3.35 16.66 11.43
C GLU A 113 2.00 16.63 12.15
N ASN A 114 1.95 17.13 13.38
CA ASN A 114 0.71 17.30 14.13
C ASN A 114 0.09 18.69 13.89
N GLU A 115 -1.01 18.98 14.58
CA GLU A 115 -1.75 20.26 14.52
C GLU A 115 -0.93 21.49 14.91
N THR A 116 0.19 21.32 15.63
CA THR A 116 1.10 22.41 16.00
C THR A 116 2.29 22.54 15.07
N GLY A 117 2.37 21.76 13.98
CA GLY A 117 3.52 21.67 13.08
C GLY A 117 4.72 20.92 13.66
N ALA A 118 4.55 20.21 14.78
CA ALA A 118 5.61 19.40 15.35
C ALA A 118 5.70 18.04 14.63
N VAL A 119 6.92 17.64 14.29
CA VAL A 119 7.20 16.36 13.63
C VAL A 119 6.84 15.19 14.55
N ARG A 120 5.97 14.31 14.08
CA ARG A 120 5.61 13.05 14.74
C ARG A 120 6.41 11.86 14.22
N GLU A 121 6.73 11.86 12.94
CA GLU A 121 7.44 10.76 12.29
C GLU A 121 8.18 11.26 11.04
N SER A 122 9.29 10.62 10.71
CA SER A 122 10.04 10.81 9.46
C SER A 122 10.32 9.47 8.80
N TYR A 123 10.30 9.44 7.47
CA TYR A 123 10.56 8.22 6.70
C TYR A 123 11.69 8.45 5.70
N GLY A 124 12.34 7.37 5.29
CA GLY A 124 13.37 7.37 4.27
C GLY A 124 13.22 6.18 3.33
N TYR A 125 13.43 6.43 2.03
CA TYR A 125 13.25 5.44 0.97
C TYR A 125 14.50 5.33 0.10
N GLY A 126 14.86 4.10 -0.27
CA GLY A 126 15.77 3.86 -1.39
C GLY A 126 15.07 4.14 -2.72
N ALA A 127 15.82 4.08 -3.83
CA ALA A 127 15.30 4.37 -5.16
C ALA A 127 14.16 3.42 -5.59
N PHE A 128 14.08 2.23 -5.01
CA PHE A 128 13.03 1.25 -5.25
C PHE A 128 12.10 1.11 -4.02
N GLY A 129 12.12 2.06 -3.09
CA GLY A 129 11.23 2.07 -1.93
C GLY A 129 11.69 1.23 -0.76
N GLU A 130 12.98 0.84 -0.72
CA GLU A 130 13.57 0.17 0.44
C GLU A 130 13.41 1.05 1.68
N ASP A 131 12.96 0.48 2.80
CA ASP A 131 12.74 1.20 4.05
C ASP A 131 14.08 1.47 4.74
N LEU A 132 14.57 2.71 4.65
CA LEU A 132 15.89 3.09 5.18
C LEU A 132 15.89 3.28 6.69
N TYR A 133 14.74 3.57 7.30
CA TYR A 133 14.63 3.87 8.74
C TYR A 133 13.97 2.73 9.53
N GLY A 134 13.34 1.78 8.84
CA GLY A 134 12.76 0.57 9.45
C GLY A 134 11.48 0.83 10.25
N ASN A 135 10.78 1.93 9.95
CA ASN A 135 9.59 2.40 10.69
C ASN A 135 8.31 2.44 9.84
N GLN A 136 8.34 1.93 8.60
CA GLN A 136 7.17 1.97 7.74
C GLN A 136 6.08 0.98 8.16
N GLY A 137 4.83 1.44 8.15
CA GLY A 137 3.69 0.63 8.61
C GLY A 137 3.56 0.55 10.14
N GLU A 138 4.36 1.32 10.92
CA GLU A 138 4.26 1.37 12.38
C GLU A 138 3.18 2.35 12.85
N MET A 139 3.32 3.64 12.50
CA MET A 139 2.35 4.66 12.90
C MET A 139 1.07 4.63 12.04
N GLN A 140 1.24 4.48 10.74
CA GLN A 140 0.22 4.57 9.70
C GLN A 140 0.61 3.67 8.50
N PRO A 141 -0.32 3.30 7.60
CA PRO A 141 -0.11 2.25 6.63
C PRO A 141 0.62 2.65 5.35
N PHE A 142 0.60 3.91 4.92
CA PHE A 142 1.14 4.37 3.65
C PHE A 142 2.66 4.51 3.66
N GLY A 143 3.31 4.11 2.57
CA GLY A 143 4.75 4.21 2.37
C GLY A 143 5.08 4.59 0.93
N TYR A 144 6.02 3.87 0.33
CA TYR A 144 6.53 4.17 -1.01
C TYR A 144 5.39 4.37 -2.03
N THR A 145 5.42 5.51 -2.72
CA THR A 145 4.43 5.97 -3.72
C THR A 145 2.97 5.92 -3.25
N GLY A 146 2.72 6.05 -1.94
CA GLY A 146 1.37 6.00 -1.36
C GLY A 146 0.81 4.59 -1.16
N TYR A 147 1.58 3.53 -1.44
CA TYR A 147 1.16 2.15 -1.22
C TYR A 147 1.04 1.80 0.26
N GLN A 148 0.24 0.78 0.59
CA GLN A 148 0.09 0.32 1.96
C GLN A 148 1.18 -0.69 2.33
N ARG A 149 2.04 -0.37 3.30
CA ARG A 149 3.09 -1.26 3.81
C ARG A 149 2.49 -2.46 4.54
N ASP A 150 2.87 -3.66 4.12
CA ASP A 150 2.57 -4.90 4.81
C ASP A 150 3.79 -5.45 5.55
N LYS A 151 3.77 -5.41 6.88
CA LYS A 151 4.89 -5.88 7.71
C LYS A 151 5.00 -7.40 7.81
N VAL A 152 3.93 -8.14 7.51
CA VAL A 152 3.94 -9.60 7.53
C VAL A 152 4.52 -10.12 6.22
N ALA A 153 3.97 -9.67 5.09
CA ALA A 153 4.45 -10.04 3.76
C ALA A 153 5.78 -9.35 3.39
N ARG A 154 6.14 -8.27 4.09
CA ARG A 154 7.28 -7.38 3.78
C ARG A 154 7.17 -6.71 2.40
N THR A 155 5.96 -6.48 1.95
CA THR A 155 5.63 -5.88 0.65
C THR A 155 4.95 -4.53 0.84
N TYR A 156 4.74 -3.83 -0.28
CA TYR A 156 3.79 -2.74 -0.38
C TYR A 156 2.60 -3.19 -1.22
N PHE A 157 1.40 -3.06 -0.67
CA PHE A 157 0.18 -3.40 -1.39
C PHE A 157 -0.22 -2.25 -2.31
N ALA A 158 -0.05 -2.49 -3.60
CA ALA A 158 -0.32 -1.55 -4.68
C ALA A 158 -1.71 -1.75 -5.29
N GLN A 159 -2.66 -2.37 -4.58
CA GLN A 159 -3.98 -2.77 -5.11
C GLN A 159 -3.96 -3.95 -6.08
N ALA A 160 -3.44 -3.77 -7.30
CA ALA A 160 -3.44 -4.84 -8.29
C ALA A 160 -2.38 -5.92 -7.98
N ARG A 161 -1.27 -5.55 -7.33
CA ARG A 161 -0.15 -6.43 -7.02
C ARG A 161 0.50 -6.08 -5.68
N GLU A 162 1.28 -7.02 -5.16
CA GLU A 162 2.21 -6.78 -4.06
C GLU A 162 3.57 -6.38 -4.61
N TYR A 163 4.14 -5.30 -4.11
CA TYR A 163 5.43 -4.78 -4.51
C TYR A 163 6.51 -5.14 -3.48
N GLN A 164 7.60 -5.76 -3.94
CA GLN A 164 8.77 -6.12 -3.14
C GLN A 164 9.88 -5.11 -3.39
N ALA A 165 9.98 -4.11 -2.51
CA ALA A 165 11.01 -3.08 -2.61
C ALA A 165 12.43 -3.65 -2.52
N ASP A 166 12.68 -4.59 -1.62
CA ASP A 166 13.98 -5.27 -1.47
C ASP A 166 14.48 -5.93 -2.79
N ALA A 167 13.57 -6.24 -3.72
CA ALA A 167 13.86 -6.84 -5.02
C ALA A 167 13.61 -5.90 -6.22
N GLY A 168 13.09 -4.69 -5.98
CA GLY A 168 12.72 -3.69 -6.99
C GLY A 168 11.66 -4.18 -7.99
N ARG A 169 10.71 -5.04 -7.58
CA ARG A 169 9.75 -5.68 -8.49
C ARG A 169 8.45 -6.09 -7.82
N PHE A 170 7.42 -6.35 -8.61
CA PHE A 170 6.19 -6.96 -8.11
C PHE A 170 6.39 -8.44 -7.80
N ALA A 171 5.70 -8.95 -6.77
CA ALA A 171 5.67 -10.36 -6.40
C ALA A 171 4.78 -11.21 -7.32
N GLY A 172 3.91 -10.56 -8.10
CA GLY A 172 2.98 -11.21 -9.02
C GLY A 172 3.13 -10.69 -10.46
N GLN A 173 2.78 -11.54 -11.43
CA GLN A 173 2.69 -11.17 -12.84
C GLN A 173 1.63 -10.09 -13.11
N ASP A 174 2.00 -9.14 -13.97
CA ASP A 174 1.07 -8.23 -14.60
C ASP A 174 0.01 -8.96 -15.43
N LYS A 175 -1.21 -8.44 -15.46
CA LYS A 175 -2.22 -8.89 -16.42
C LYS A 175 -2.01 -8.26 -17.80
N ILE A 176 -1.32 -7.12 -17.84
CA ILE A 176 -0.93 -6.46 -19.08
C ILE A 176 0.36 -7.14 -19.57
N LEU A 177 0.25 -7.88 -20.68
CA LEU A 177 1.36 -8.68 -21.21
C LEU A 177 2.51 -7.85 -21.80
N GLY A 178 2.33 -6.53 -21.92
CA GLY A 178 3.23 -5.63 -22.62
C GLY A 178 2.99 -5.59 -24.12
N PHE A 179 3.90 -4.93 -24.83
CA PHE A 179 3.81 -4.64 -26.26
C PHE A 179 5.10 -5.07 -26.95
N MET A 180 4.99 -5.81 -28.06
CA MET A 180 6.15 -6.31 -28.81
C MET A 180 7.00 -5.17 -29.38
N GLU A 181 6.36 -4.05 -29.73
CA GLU A 181 7.01 -2.84 -30.21
C GLU A 181 7.81 -2.12 -29.10
N ARG A 182 7.57 -2.49 -27.83
CA ARG A 182 8.26 -1.94 -26.65
C ARG A 182 8.71 -3.08 -25.73
N PRO A 183 9.80 -3.81 -26.08
CA PRO A 183 10.20 -5.04 -25.39
C PRO A 183 10.45 -4.90 -23.88
N TYR A 184 10.83 -3.69 -23.42
CA TYR A 184 11.01 -3.41 -21.99
C TYR A 184 9.71 -3.52 -21.16
N THR A 185 8.55 -3.53 -21.82
CA THR A 185 7.24 -3.74 -21.19
C THR A 185 6.87 -5.22 -21.01
N LEU A 186 7.62 -6.16 -21.63
CA LEU A 186 7.31 -7.59 -21.60
C LEU A 186 7.66 -8.27 -20.27
N ASN A 187 8.44 -7.61 -19.42
CA ASN A 187 8.72 -8.11 -18.07
C ASN A 187 7.55 -7.80 -17.13
N GLN A 188 6.66 -8.78 -16.95
CA GLN A 188 5.44 -8.69 -16.15
C GLN A 188 5.67 -8.52 -14.64
N TYR A 189 6.91 -8.54 -14.17
CA TYR A 189 7.26 -8.29 -12.76
C TYR A 189 7.92 -6.92 -12.56
N ALA A 190 8.36 -6.27 -13.64
CA ALA A 190 9.15 -5.04 -13.53
C ALA A 190 8.33 -3.90 -12.91
N TYR A 191 8.93 -3.21 -11.94
CA TYR A 191 8.39 -1.94 -11.45
C TYR A 191 8.88 -0.82 -12.35
N CYS A 192 7.95 -0.02 -12.89
CA CYS A 192 8.25 1.21 -13.61
C CYS A 192 9.29 1.07 -14.73
N PHE A 193 9.34 -0.07 -15.41
CA PHE A 193 10.35 -0.41 -16.42
C PHE A 193 11.81 -0.20 -15.94
N ASN A 194 12.07 -0.40 -14.64
CA ASN A 194 13.32 -0.09 -13.95
C ASN A 194 13.73 1.40 -13.97
N ARG A 195 12.76 2.31 -14.05
CA ARG A 195 12.97 3.77 -13.99
C ARG A 195 12.18 4.42 -12.85
N PRO A 196 12.35 3.98 -11.59
CA PRO A 196 11.52 4.41 -10.45
C PRO A 196 11.67 5.89 -10.07
N ILE A 197 12.69 6.58 -10.60
CA ILE A 197 12.90 8.02 -10.39
C ILE A 197 12.01 8.87 -11.33
N ASN A 198 11.56 8.31 -12.47
CA ASN A 198 10.79 9.08 -13.46
C ASN A 198 9.34 8.60 -13.60
N LEU A 199 9.07 7.41 -13.09
CA LEU A 199 7.82 6.70 -13.27
C LEU A 199 7.35 6.17 -11.92
N ALA A 200 6.06 6.33 -11.63
CA ALA A 200 5.38 5.71 -10.52
C ALA A 200 4.19 4.89 -11.05
N ASP A 201 4.07 3.65 -10.60
CA ASP A 201 2.85 2.87 -10.77
C ASP A 201 1.98 3.15 -9.54
N LEU A 202 0.78 3.71 -9.67
CA LEU A 202 -0.03 4.09 -8.49
C LEU A 202 -1.08 3.05 -8.12
N ASN A 203 -1.44 2.17 -9.05
CA ASN A 203 -2.45 1.13 -8.88
C ASN A 203 -1.88 -0.29 -9.01
N GLY A 204 -0.56 -0.40 -9.11
CA GLY A 204 0.16 -1.64 -9.27
C GLY A 204 -0.17 -2.33 -10.59
N ALA A 205 -0.66 -1.64 -11.61
CA ALA A 205 -1.02 -2.22 -12.90
C ALA A 205 -0.24 -1.58 -14.06
N TRP A 206 -0.05 -0.26 -14.05
CA TRP A 206 0.72 0.38 -15.11
C TRP A 206 1.40 1.68 -14.64
N PRO A 207 2.69 1.88 -14.96
CA PRO A 207 3.42 3.07 -14.56
C PRO A 207 2.98 4.32 -15.34
N GLN A 208 3.01 5.45 -14.65
CA GLN A 208 2.77 6.79 -15.17
C GLN A 208 3.99 7.67 -14.96
N TRP A 209 4.15 8.69 -15.80
CA TRP A 209 5.17 9.72 -15.61
C TRP A 209 4.79 10.62 -14.44
N ILE A 210 5.77 10.97 -13.62
CA ILE A 210 5.58 11.80 -12.42
C ILE A 210 4.98 13.16 -12.78
N GLU A 211 5.42 13.77 -13.87
CA GLU A 211 4.87 15.05 -14.37
C GLU A 211 3.35 14.99 -14.60
N ASN A 212 2.83 13.82 -15.01
CA ASN A 212 1.39 13.62 -15.23
C ASN A 212 0.61 13.44 -13.92
N ILE A 213 1.28 12.99 -12.85
CA ILE A 213 0.70 12.87 -11.50
C ILE A 213 0.50 14.28 -10.94
N GLU A 214 1.52 15.14 -11.09
CA GLU A 214 1.46 16.54 -10.66
C GLU A 214 0.45 17.39 -11.46
N SER A 215 0.29 17.14 -12.76
CA SER A 215 -0.68 17.87 -13.58
C SER A 215 -2.13 17.52 -13.21
N GLY A 216 -2.41 16.25 -12.88
CA GLY A 216 -3.74 15.84 -12.40
C GLY A 216 -4.15 16.49 -11.08
N LEU A 217 -3.18 16.84 -10.22
CA LEU A 217 -3.41 17.62 -8.99
C LEU A 217 -3.77 19.08 -9.30
N LYS A 218 -3.13 19.68 -10.32
CA LYS A 218 -3.40 21.08 -10.73
C LYS A 218 -4.80 21.23 -11.33
N ASP A 219 -5.25 20.26 -12.13
CA ASP A 219 -6.60 20.27 -12.71
C ASP A 219 -7.71 20.02 -11.68
N ALA A 220 -7.43 19.37 -10.55
CA ALA A 220 -8.37 19.27 -9.43
C ALA A 220 -8.47 20.58 -8.62
N SER A 221 -7.37 21.34 -8.51
CA SER A 221 -7.32 22.63 -7.82
C SER A 221 -7.94 23.80 -8.62
N SER A 222 -8.12 23.66 -9.93
CA SER A 222 -8.76 24.70 -10.77
C SER A 222 -10.30 24.69 -10.70
N PHE A 223 -10.90 23.68 -10.05
CA PHE A 223 -12.36 23.65 -9.81
C PHE A 223 -12.82 24.57 -8.66
N SER A 224 -11.92 25.23 -7.93
CA SER A 224 -12.28 26.16 -6.84
C SER A 224 -12.28 27.66 -7.20
N GLU A 225 -11.91 28.07 -8.42
CA GLU A 225 -11.80 29.49 -8.78
C GLU A 225 -12.83 30.04 -9.79
N GLU A 226 -13.79 29.25 -10.27
CA GLU A 226 -14.88 29.77 -11.11
C GLU A 226 -16.25 29.69 -10.43
N ARG A 227 -16.58 30.69 -9.62
CA ARG A 227 -17.96 31.20 -9.50
C ARG A 227 -17.98 32.71 -9.28
N PRO A 228 -18.47 33.51 -10.24
CA PRO A 228 -19.01 34.85 -9.95
C PRO A 228 -20.32 34.77 -9.14
#